data_AF-A0A239GY13-F1
#
_entry.id   AF-A0A239GY13-F1
#
_cell.length_a   1.000
_cell.length_b   1.000
_cell.length_c   1.000
_cell.angle_alpha   90.00
_cell.angle_beta   90.00
_cell.angle_gamma   90.00
#
_symmetry.space_group_name_H-M   'P 1'
#
loop_
_entity.id
_entity.type
_entity.pdbx_description
1 polymer ?
#
loop_
_entity_poly.entity_id
_entity_poly.type
_entity_poly.pdbx_seq_one_letter_code
_entity_poly.pdbx_strand_id
1 'polypeptide(L)'
;MRRLALSVICTAIAASCLNGAAQAGDYSRAGGYAVLIISRERLQVSTQCEIGLYLQDELTARLDQGQSASFNLPPGEVSVRLATVGNKTCQPGINQLDGQRLQLRAGEISRYRISQTNAGYKLIPAPSMN
;
A
#
# COMPACT_ATOMS: atom_id res chain seq x y z
N MET A 1 69.15 -6.02 14.98
CA MET A 1 69.26 -6.11 13.50
C MET A 1 68.33 -7.21 12.99
N ARG A 2 67.16 -6.86 12.46
CA ARG A 2 66.31 -7.76 11.67
C ARG A 2 65.44 -6.91 10.73
N ARG A 3 65.38 -7.37 9.50
CA ARG A 3 65.27 -6.60 8.26
C ARG A 3 63.83 -6.19 7.94
N LEU A 4 63.68 -5.00 7.35
CA LEU A 4 62.49 -4.58 6.61
C LEU A 4 62.20 -5.60 5.49
N ALA A 5 60.93 -5.97 5.34
CA ALA A 5 60.40 -6.50 4.10
C ALA A 5 59.11 -5.73 3.79
N LEU A 6 59.24 -4.71 2.93
CA LEU A 6 58.16 -4.23 2.09
C LEU A 6 57.80 -5.37 1.13
N SER A 7 56.55 -5.84 1.15
CA SER A 7 55.96 -6.45 -0.04
C SER A 7 54.52 -5.98 -0.20
N VAL A 8 54.38 -5.01 -1.08
CA VAL A 8 53.27 -4.80 -2.02
C VAL A 8 52.25 -5.95 -2.01
N ILE A 9 51.10 -5.73 -1.37
CA ILE A 9 49.85 -6.43 -1.70
C ILE A 9 48.88 -5.36 -2.19
N CYS A 10 49.17 -4.89 -3.40
CA CYS A 10 48.20 -4.23 -4.26
C CYS A 10 47.76 -5.31 -5.24
N THR A 11 46.53 -5.83 -5.10
CA THR A 11 45.60 -6.21 -6.18
C THR A 11 44.43 -7.04 -5.63
N ALA A 12 43.24 -6.68 -6.13
CA ALA A 12 41.99 -7.45 -6.09
C ALA A 12 41.13 -7.43 -4.80
N ILE A 13 40.59 -6.26 -4.45
CA ILE A 13 39.24 -6.16 -3.84
C ILE A 13 38.37 -5.30 -4.77
N ALA A 14 38.09 -5.82 -5.96
CA ALA A 14 37.19 -5.18 -6.93
C ALA A 14 36.36 -6.26 -7.64
N ALA A 15 35.53 -7.01 -6.91
CA ALA A 15 34.64 -7.99 -7.54
C ALA A 15 33.42 -8.45 -6.69
N SER A 16 32.97 -7.71 -5.68
CA SER A 16 31.84 -8.15 -4.83
C SER A 16 30.59 -7.27 -4.95
N CYS A 17 30.19 -6.92 -6.18
CA CYS A 17 28.97 -6.12 -6.42
C CYS A 17 27.87 -6.83 -7.22
N LEU A 18 28.02 -8.11 -7.56
CA LEU A 18 27.05 -8.81 -8.41
C LEU A 18 26.72 -10.16 -7.78
N ASN A 19 25.67 -10.19 -6.95
CA ASN A 19 24.77 -11.34 -6.81
C ASN A 19 23.60 -10.96 -5.88
N GLY A 20 22.76 -10.05 -6.35
CA GLY A 20 21.41 -9.87 -5.83
C GLY A 20 20.43 -10.62 -6.73
N ALA A 21 20.40 -11.95 -6.65
CA ALA A 21 19.30 -12.71 -7.26
C ALA A 21 18.06 -12.51 -6.38
N ALA A 22 17.16 -11.62 -6.80
CA ALA A 22 15.83 -11.52 -6.22
C ALA A 22 15.12 -12.86 -6.47
N GLN A 23 14.98 -13.68 -5.42
CA GLN A 23 14.20 -14.91 -5.52
C GLN A 23 12.73 -14.53 -5.69
N ALA A 24 12.17 -14.83 -6.86
CA ALA A 24 10.72 -14.81 -7.04
C ALA A 24 10.16 -15.95 -6.18
N GLY A 25 9.53 -15.60 -5.06
CA GLY A 25 8.88 -16.58 -4.19
C GLY A 25 7.82 -17.37 -4.96
N ASP A 26 7.71 -18.67 -4.69
CA ASP A 26 6.69 -19.53 -5.28
C ASP A 26 5.36 -19.34 -4.53
N TYR A 27 4.61 -18.31 -4.93
CA TYR A 27 3.36 -17.87 -4.29
C TYR A 27 2.20 -18.88 -4.41
N SER A 28 2.37 -19.92 -5.24
CA SER A 28 1.38 -20.96 -5.48
C SER A 28 1.11 -21.84 -4.25
N ARG A 29 2.11 -21.97 -3.36
CA ARG A 29 2.03 -22.81 -2.15
C ARG A 29 1.54 -22.06 -0.90
N ALA A 30 1.42 -20.74 -0.97
CA ALA A 30 1.06 -19.85 0.15
C ALA A 30 -0.45 -19.49 0.22
N GLY A 31 -1.32 -20.23 -0.48
CA GLY A 31 -2.75 -19.91 -0.56
C GLY A 31 -3.08 -18.76 -1.53
N GLY A 32 -2.06 -18.23 -2.24
CA GLY A 32 -2.20 -17.14 -3.19
C GLY A 32 -2.32 -15.76 -2.54
N TYR A 33 -2.38 -14.73 -3.38
CA TYR A 33 -2.48 -13.34 -2.97
C TYR A 33 -3.52 -12.60 -3.82
N ALA A 34 -4.13 -11.57 -3.26
CA ALA A 34 -5.02 -10.66 -3.95
C ALA A 34 -4.44 -9.25 -3.95
N VAL A 35 -4.71 -8.49 -5.01
CA VAL A 35 -4.30 -7.09 -5.10
C VAL A 35 -5.52 -6.20 -4.93
N LEU A 36 -5.54 -5.42 -3.85
CA LEU A 36 -6.56 -4.40 -3.61
C LEU A 36 -6.01 -3.04 -4.02
N ILE A 37 -6.68 -2.38 -4.96
CA ILE A 37 -6.32 -1.03 -5.41
C ILE A 37 -7.45 -0.09 -5.02
N ILE A 38 -7.12 0.95 -4.25
CA ILE A 38 -8.07 1.98 -3.83
C ILE A 38 -7.60 3.32 -4.36
N SER A 39 -8.45 3.99 -5.13
CA SER A 39 -8.17 5.32 -5.68
C SER A 39 -9.06 6.41 -5.07
N ARG A 40 -8.49 7.62 -4.99
CA ARG A 40 -9.22 8.85 -4.71
C ARG A 40 -9.33 9.68 -5.99
N GLU A 41 -10.51 9.67 -6.61
CA GLU A 41 -10.74 10.44 -7.83
C GLU A 41 -10.90 11.94 -7.57
N ARG A 42 -10.52 12.78 -8.55
CA ARG A 42 -10.47 14.24 -8.38
C ARG A 42 -11.83 14.88 -8.06
N LEU A 43 -12.87 14.49 -8.79
CA LEU A 43 -14.18 15.16 -8.74
C LEU A 43 -15.21 14.45 -7.84
N GLN A 44 -14.84 13.33 -7.24
CA GLN A 44 -15.79 12.48 -6.52
C GLN A 44 -15.81 12.71 -5.01
N VAL A 45 -14.75 13.32 -4.47
CA VAL A 45 -14.57 13.57 -3.05
C VAL A 45 -14.15 15.03 -2.87
N SER A 46 -15.09 15.87 -2.44
CA SER A 46 -14.96 17.33 -2.39
C SER A 46 -14.35 17.82 -1.07
N THR A 47 -13.20 17.27 -0.69
CA THR A 47 -12.42 17.75 0.46
C THR A 47 -10.98 18.04 0.05
N GLN A 48 -10.34 19.00 0.72
CA GLN A 48 -8.92 19.27 0.56
C GLN A 48 -8.05 18.41 1.48
N CYS A 49 -8.66 17.72 2.45
CA CYS A 49 -7.97 16.80 3.32
C CYS A 49 -7.56 15.53 2.57
N GLU A 50 -6.51 14.89 3.08
CA GLU A 50 -6.16 13.53 2.69
C GLU A 50 -7.20 12.54 3.22
N ILE A 51 -7.37 11.44 2.51
CA ILE A 51 -8.19 10.32 2.99
C ILE A 51 -7.26 9.22 3.51
N GLY A 52 -7.36 8.92 4.80
CA GLY A 52 -6.69 7.80 5.43
C GLY A 52 -7.43 6.50 5.12
N LEU A 53 -6.68 5.49 4.67
CA LEU A 53 -7.14 4.12 4.49
C LEU A 53 -6.72 3.30 5.71
N TYR A 54 -7.70 2.74 6.40
CA TYR A 54 -7.46 1.86 7.53
C TYR A 54 -7.82 0.43 7.14
N LEU A 55 -6.84 -0.48 7.15
CA LEU A 55 -7.07 -1.90 6.93
C LEU A 55 -6.98 -2.60 8.28
N GLN A 56 -8.02 -3.35 8.66
CA GLN A 56 -8.09 -3.98 9.98
C GLN A 56 -7.80 -2.98 11.12
N ASP A 57 -8.39 -1.80 11.02
CA ASP A 57 -8.26 -0.68 11.97
C ASP A 57 -6.87 -0.02 12.07
N GLU A 58 -5.91 -0.42 11.24
CA GLU A 58 -4.59 0.19 11.15
C GLU A 58 -4.49 1.15 9.96
N LEU A 59 -3.98 2.37 10.16
CA LEU A 59 -3.74 3.32 9.07
C LEU A 59 -2.61 2.82 8.16
N THR A 60 -2.96 2.35 6.96
CA THR A 60 -1.98 1.77 6.02
C THR A 60 -1.62 2.69 4.87
N ALA A 61 -2.46 3.67 4.54
CA ALA A 61 -2.15 4.66 3.52
C ALA A 61 -2.90 5.98 3.74
N ARG A 62 -2.38 7.05 3.13
CA ARG A 62 -3.00 8.37 3.07
C ARG A 62 -3.06 8.78 1.60
N LEU A 63 -4.23 9.17 1.12
CA LEU A 63 -4.45 9.50 -0.29
C LEU A 63 -4.76 10.99 -0.48
N ASP A 64 -3.87 11.66 -1.21
CA ASP A 64 -4.14 12.97 -1.80
C ASP A 64 -5.07 12.87 -3.01
N GLN A 65 -5.52 14.02 -3.50
CA GLN A 65 -6.45 14.08 -4.63
C GLN A 65 -5.82 13.48 -5.90
N GLY A 66 -6.49 12.49 -6.50
CA GLY A 66 -6.01 11.80 -7.70
C GLY A 66 -5.00 10.68 -7.43
N GLN A 67 -4.71 10.35 -6.17
CA GLN A 67 -3.79 9.26 -5.83
C GLN A 67 -4.50 7.92 -5.71
N SER A 68 -3.70 6.85 -5.72
CA SER A 68 -4.15 5.49 -5.42
C SER A 68 -3.11 4.76 -4.58
N ALA A 69 -3.57 3.79 -3.78
CA ALA A 69 -2.74 2.85 -3.06
C ALA A 69 -3.07 1.43 -3.52
N SER A 70 -2.04 0.58 -3.57
CA SER A 70 -2.14 -0.83 -3.93
C SER A 70 -1.64 -1.68 -2.77
N PHE A 71 -2.43 -2.66 -2.36
CA PHE A 71 -2.11 -3.56 -1.25
C PHE A 71 -2.06 -5.00 -1.75
N ASN A 72 -1.01 -5.70 -1.39
CA ASN A 72 -0.89 -7.13 -1.60
C ASN A 72 -1.38 -7.84 -0.32
N LEU A 73 -2.54 -8.47 -0.38
CA LEU A 73 -3.23 -9.03 0.79
C LEU A 73 -3.44 -10.54 0.60
N PRO A 74 -3.43 -11.33 1.69
CA PRO A 74 -3.90 -12.70 1.61
C PRO A 74 -5.38 -12.73 1.19
N PRO A 75 -5.83 -13.78 0.50
CA PRO A 75 -7.25 -13.95 0.19
C PRO A 75 -8.07 -14.08 1.48
N GLY A 76 -9.29 -13.57 1.46
CA GLY A 76 -10.17 -13.54 2.63
C GLY A 76 -10.94 -12.24 2.77
N GLU A 77 -11.56 -12.06 3.93
CA GLU A 77 -12.24 -10.83 4.28
C GLU A 77 -11.25 -9.79 4.80
N VAL A 78 -11.31 -8.56 4.27
CA VAL A 78 -10.60 -7.40 4.80
C VAL A 78 -11.59 -6.32 5.19
N SER A 79 -11.47 -5.80 6.42
CA SER A 79 -12.20 -4.60 6.85
C SER A 79 -11.45 -3.36 6.39
N VAL A 80 -12.12 -2.49 5.64
CA VAL A 80 -11.59 -1.21 5.19
C VAL A 80 -12.40 -0.06 5.77
N ARG A 81 -11.73 0.87 6.45
CA ARG A 81 -12.34 2.10 6.98
C ARG A 81 -11.67 3.30 6.35
N LEU A 82 -12.44 4.38 6.22
CA LEU A 82 -12.03 5.61 5.56
C LEU A 82 -12.25 6.78 6.51
N ALA A 83 -11.26 7.64 6.65
CA ALA A 83 -11.38 8.87 7.45
C ALA A 83 -10.64 10.03 6.77
N THR A 84 -11.06 11.26 7.02
CA THR A 84 -10.16 12.40 6.77
C THR A 84 -8.97 12.32 7.72
N VAL A 85 -7.78 12.57 7.21
CA VAL A 85 -6.56 12.68 7.99
C VAL A 85 -5.81 13.94 7.59
N GLY A 86 -5.03 14.50 8.52
CA GLY A 86 -4.24 15.71 8.28
C GLY A 86 -4.10 16.57 9.52
N ASN A 87 -3.61 17.79 9.33
CA ASN A 87 -3.41 18.74 10.41
C ASN A 87 -4.65 19.64 10.62
N LYS A 88 -4.78 20.17 11.85
CA LYS A 88 -5.78 21.18 12.24
C LYS A 88 -7.21 20.82 11.81
N THR A 89 -7.71 21.40 10.72
CA THR A 89 -9.07 21.25 10.19
C THR A 89 -9.36 19.89 9.57
N CYS A 90 -8.32 19.07 9.34
CA CYS A 90 -8.42 17.75 8.71
C CYS A 90 -8.37 16.58 9.72
N GLN A 91 -8.60 16.86 11.01
CA GLN A 91 -8.70 15.80 12.00
C GLN A 91 -10.00 15.02 11.83
N PRO A 92 -9.95 13.67 11.88
CA PRO A 92 -11.17 12.88 11.97
C PRO A 92 -11.88 13.27 13.28
N GLY A 93 -13.16 13.62 13.19
CA GLY A 93 -13.98 13.88 14.38
C GLY A 93 -14.17 12.60 15.23
N ILE A 94 -14.95 12.70 16.32
CA ILE A 94 -15.28 11.58 17.23
C ILE A 94 -16.28 10.59 16.59
N ASN A 95 -16.40 10.58 15.26
CA ASN A 95 -17.30 9.67 14.56
C ASN A 95 -16.65 8.29 14.47
N GLN A 96 -17.41 7.27 14.85
CA GLN A 96 -17.04 5.90 14.58
C GLN A 96 -16.96 5.73 13.06
N LEU A 97 -15.76 5.42 12.56
CA LEU A 97 -15.59 5.19 11.12
C LEU A 97 -16.35 3.92 10.75
N ASP A 98 -17.31 4.02 9.83
CA ASP A 98 -17.98 2.84 9.32
C ASP A 98 -17.01 2.00 8.47
N GLY A 99 -16.95 0.71 8.75
CA GLY A 99 -16.12 -0.24 8.04
C GLY A 99 -16.87 -0.95 6.92
N GLN A 100 -16.23 -1.06 5.77
CA GLN A 100 -16.70 -1.88 4.66
C GLN A 100 -15.88 -3.16 4.59
N ARG A 101 -16.55 -4.30 4.65
CA ARG A 101 -15.93 -5.62 4.46
C ARG A 101 -15.82 -5.92 2.98
N LEU A 102 -14.61 -6.25 2.51
CA LEU A 102 -14.35 -6.67 1.15
C LEU A 102 -13.91 -8.13 1.18
N GLN A 103 -14.47 -8.95 0.30
CA GLN A 103 -14.04 -10.33 0.11
C GLN A 103 -13.05 -10.39 -1.06
N LEU A 104 -11.82 -10.82 -0.80
CA LEU A 104 -10.76 -10.93 -1.80
C LEU A 104 -10.52 -12.40 -2.15
N ARG A 105 -10.38 -12.71 -3.44
CA ARG A 105 -10.02 -14.05 -3.92
C ARG A 105 -8.56 -14.11 -4.35
N ALA A 106 -7.95 -15.29 -4.24
CA ALA A 106 -6.58 -15.50 -4.69
C ALA A 106 -6.47 -15.23 -6.20
N GLY A 107 -5.46 -14.43 -6.59
CA GLY A 107 -5.22 -13.99 -7.96
C GLY A 107 -6.12 -12.82 -8.42
N GLU A 108 -7.06 -12.36 -7.60
CA GLU A 108 -7.94 -11.25 -7.95
C GLU A 108 -7.23 -9.90 -7.87
N ILE A 109 -7.51 -9.01 -8.82
CA ILE A 109 -7.16 -7.59 -8.74
C ILE A 109 -8.46 -6.80 -8.57
N SER A 110 -8.79 -6.44 -7.33
CA SER A 110 -10.00 -5.69 -7.01
C SER A 110 -9.70 -4.19 -7.01
N ARG A 111 -10.45 -3.43 -7.81
CA ARG A 111 -10.27 -1.98 -7.94
C ARG A 111 -11.48 -1.24 -7.39
N TYR A 112 -11.24 -0.36 -6.44
CA TYR A 112 -12.25 0.49 -5.82
C TYR A 112 -11.85 1.96 -5.90
N ARG A 113 -12.87 2.82 -5.91
CA ARG A 113 -12.71 4.27 -5.78
C ARG A 113 -13.49 4.77 -4.56
N ILE A 114 -12.97 5.80 -3.93
CA ILE A 114 -13.63 6.45 -2.80
C ILE A 114 -14.78 7.33 -3.32
N SER A 115 -15.95 7.19 -2.68
CA SER A 115 -17.10 8.06 -2.90
C SER A 115 -17.52 8.72 -1.60
N GLN A 116 -17.92 9.99 -1.69
CA GLN A 116 -18.50 10.71 -0.57
C GLN A 116 -20.02 10.49 -0.51
N THR A 117 -20.55 10.40 0.70
CA THR A 117 -21.97 10.27 1.04
C THR A 117 -22.30 11.15 2.24
N ASN A 118 -23.58 11.27 2.59
CA ASN A 118 -24.01 12.00 3.78
C ASN A 118 -23.49 11.38 5.09
N ALA A 119 -23.19 10.08 5.10
CA ALA A 119 -22.65 9.36 6.25
C ALA A 119 -21.11 9.36 6.32
N GLY A 120 -20.43 9.97 5.34
CA GLY A 120 -18.97 9.94 5.23
C GLY A 120 -18.49 9.31 3.93
N TYR A 121 -17.35 8.63 3.97
CA TYR A 121 -16.72 8.04 2.78
C TYR A 121 -17.00 6.54 2.70
N LYS A 122 -17.17 6.03 1.48
CA LYS A 122 -17.32 4.60 1.21
C LYS A 122 -16.52 4.18 -0.03
N LEU A 123 -16.28 2.88 -0.15
CA LEU A 123 -15.68 2.31 -1.35
C LEU A 123 -16.77 1.84 -2.31
N ILE A 124 -16.64 2.24 -3.58
CA ILE A 124 -17.47 1.70 -4.65
C ILE A 124 -16.56 1.09 -5.74
N PRO A 125 -17.03 0.09 -6.49
CA PRO A 125 -16.24 -0.47 -7.58
C PRO A 125 -15.75 0.62 -8.53
N ALA A 126 -14.48 0.51 -8.93
CA ALA A 126 -13.95 1.32 -10.01
C ALA A 126 -14.56 0.85 -11.34
N PRO A 127 -14.82 1.76 -12.30
CA PRO A 127 -15.27 1.37 -13.62
C PRO A 127 -14.24 0.42 -14.26
N SER A 128 -14.74 -0.59 -14.99
CA SER A 128 -13.90 -1.44 -15.83
C SER A 128 -13.24 -0.57 -16.90
N MET A 129 -11.90 -0.61 -16.98
CA MET A 129 -11.21 -0.01 -18.11
C MET A 129 -11.53 -0.86 -19.34
N ASN A 130 -12.26 -0.27 -20.29
CA ASN A 130 -12.61 -0.88 -21.57
C ASN A 130 -11.64 -0.37 -22.65
#